data_AF-A0A842P7P5-F1
#
_entry.id   AF-A0A842P7P5-F1
#
_cell.length_a   1.000
_cell.length_b   1.000
_cell.length_c   1.000
_cell.angle_alpha   90.00
_cell.angle_beta   90.00
_cell.angle_gamma   90.00
#
_symmetry.space_group_name_H-M   'P 1'
#
loop_
_entity.id
_entity.type
_entity.pdbx_description
1 polymer ?
#
loop_
_entity_poly.entity_id
_entity_poly.type
_entity_poly.pdbx_seq_one_letter_code
_entity_poly.pdbx_strand_id
1 'polypeptide(L)'
;MLRTISGIHLYKDEEVEEWRRSVKAKAAVRIFSEPGRNEYVLVNLAKEELPEEDKFFAHPILTGSGAITSLSKADGYIFMEKGKEIIEEGEVVEVELLTKPFSLKKKSVFGKEKIFIYI
;
A
#
# COMPACT_ATOMS: atom_id res chain seq x y z
N MET A 1 -28.07 39.72 -25.70
CA MET A 1 -27.77 39.02 -24.43
C MET A 1 -28.57 37.72 -24.46
N LEU A 2 -28.08 36.51 -24.18
CA LEU A 2 -26.87 35.99 -23.55
C LEU A 2 -26.16 34.98 -24.49
N ARG A 3 -24.85 34.76 -24.30
CA ARG A 3 -24.06 33.72 -24.98
C ARG A 3 -24.18 32.41 -24.19
N THR A 4 -24.64 31.34 -24.83
CA THR A 4 -24.69 29.98 -24.27
C THR A 4 -23.27 29.47 -24.07
N ILE A 5 -22.95 29.03 -22.85
CA ILE A 5 -21.66 28.39 -22.54
C ILE A 5 -21.69 26.98 -23.15
N SER A 6 -21.21 26.88 -24.38
CA SER A 6 -20.76 25.65 -25.02
C SER A 6 -19.59 25.08 -24.22
N GLY A 7 -19.86 24.25 -23.21
CA GLY A 7 -18.77 23.75 -22.37
C GLY A 7 -19.18 22.85 -21.22
N ILE A 8 -20.27 22.10 -21.35
CA ILE A 8 -20.45 20.91 -20.51
C ILE A 8 -20.21 19.74 -21.45
N HIS A 9 -18.93 19.47 -21.66
CA HIS A 9 -18.47 18.26 -22.30
C HIS A 9 -18.96 17.11 -21.42
N LEU A 10 -19.85 16.30 -21.98
CA LEU A 10 -20.34 15.07 -21.37
C LEU A 10 -19.11 14.27 -20.94
N TYR A 11 -18.94 14.08 -19.63
CA TYR A 11 -17.95 13.15 -19.11
C TYR A 11 -18.29 11.80 -19.70
N LYS A 12 -17.49 11.42 -20.69
CA LYS A 12 -17.48 10.09 -21.26
C LYS A 12 -17.02 9.19 -20.11
N ASP A 13 -17.84 8.19 -19.77
CA ASP A 13 -17.41 7.03 -19.01
C ASP A 13 -16.24 6.40 -19.78
N GLU A 14 -15.04 6.90 -19.52
CA GLU A 14 -13.83 6.13 -19.76
C GLU A 14 -13.88 5.03 -18.71
N GLU A 15 -14.15 3.80 -19.15
CA GLU A 15 -13.88 2.60 -18.37
C GLU A 15 -12.46 2.74 -17.83
N VAL A 16 -12.35 3.11 -16.56
CA VAL A 16 -11.08 3.17 -15.85
C VAL A 16 -10.67 1.72 -15.73
N GLU A 17 -9.85 1.25 -16.67
CA GLU A 17 -9.17 -0.04 -16.61
C GLU A 17 -8.60 -0.19 -15.20
N GLU A 18 -9.29 -0.99 -14.40
CA GLU A 18 -9.11 -1.07 -12.96
C GLU A 18 -7.82 -1.85 -12.72
N TRP A 19 -6.68 -1.17 -12.83
CA TRP A 19 -5.38 -1.75 -12.55
C TRP A 19 -5.25 -1.93 -11.03
N ARG A 20 -5.99 -2.88 -10.47
CA ARG A 20 -5.75 -3.40 -9.12
C ARG A 20 -4.79 -4.57 -9.22
N ARG A 21 -3.50 -4.25 -9.28
CA ARG A 21 -2.49 -5.27 -8.99
C ARG A 21 -2.35 -5.37 -7.48
N SER A 22 -2.79 -6.48 -6.91
CA SER A 22 -2.45 -6.84 -5.54
C SER A 22 -1.19 -7.71 -5.52
N VAL A 23 -0.46 -7.67 -4.40
CA VAL A 23 0.73 -8.49 -4.14
C VAL A 23 0.57 -9.19 -2.80
N LYS A 24 0.93 -10.47 -2.74
CA LYS A 24 1.05 -11.20 -1.48
C LYS A 24 2.38 -10.84 -0.80
N ALA A 25 2.31 -10.42 0.46
CA ALA A 25 3.47 -10.11 1.28
C ALA A 25 3.29 -10.68 2.69
N LYS A 26 4.39 -10.84 3.43
CA LYS A 26 4.34 -11.15 4.87
C LYS A 26 4.30 -9.88 5.69
N ALA A 27 3.45 -9.80 6.70
CA ALA A 27 3.49 -8.71 7.66
C ALA A 27 4.85 -8.69 8.36
N ALA A 28 5.60 -7.59 8.24
CA ALA A 28 6.97 -7.52 8.74
C ALA A 28 7.07 -7.28 10.26
N VAL A 29 5.94 -6.91 10.87
CA VAL A 29 5.69 -6.72 12.29
C VAL A 29 4.21 -7.01 12.52
N ARG A 30 3.81 -7.19 13.78
CA ARG A 30 2.40 -7.24 14.17
C ARG A 30 1.72 -5.90 13.87
N ILE A 31 0.55 -5.94 13.24
CA ILE A 31 -0.24 -4.75 12.86
C ILE A 31 -1.55 -4.77 13.65
N PHE A 32 -1.93 -3.61 14.18
CA PHE A 32 -3.16 -3.43 14.93
C PHE A 32 -4.08 -2.45 14.19
N SER A 33 -5.38 -2.70 14.26
CA SER A 33 -6.41 -1.77 13.83
C SER A 33 -7.32 -1.40 15.00
N GLU A 34 -7.95 -0.22 14.93
CA GLU A 34 -8.93 0.20 15.92
C GLU A 34 -10.16 -0.72 15.95
N PRO A 35 -10.57 -1.22 17.13
CA PRO A 35 -11.75 -2.06 17.26
C PRO A 35 -13.01 -1.43 16.67
N GLY A 36 -13.76 -2.25 15.93
CA GLY A 36 -15.05 -1.86 15.40
C GLY A 36 -15.03 -0.99 14.14
N ARG A 37 -13.87 -0.72 13.54
CA ARG A 37 -13.72 0.08 12.32
C ARG A 37 -13.10 -0.75 11.19
N ASN A 38 -13.41 -0.34 9.95
CA ASN A 38 -12.60 -0.74 8.80
C ASN A 38 -11.42 0.22 8.71
N GLU A 39 -10.23 -0.30 8.43
CA GLU A 39 -9.02 0.50 8.34
C GLU A 39 -8.22 0.16 7.10
N TYR A 40 -7.65 1.20 6.48
CA TYR A 40 -6.69 1.08 5.39
C TYR A 40 -5.30 1.35 5.96
N VAL A 41 -4.58 0.28 6.26
CA VAL A 41 -3.21 0.39 6.79
C VAL A 41 -2.25 0.61 5.63
N LEU A 42 -1.67 1.79 5.54
CA LEU A 42 -0.65 2.11 4.54
C LEU A 42 0.62 1.32 4.79
N VAL A 43 1.25 0.80 3.73
CA VAL A 43 2.45 -0.02 3.83
C VAL A 43 3.53 0.37 2.83
N ASN A 44 4.78 0.15 3.22
CA ASN A 44 5.92 0.02 2.32
C ASN A 44 6.19 -1.47 2.06
N LEU A 45 6.49 -1.82 0.81
CA LEU A 45 6.94 -3.15 0.44
C LEU A 45 8.47 -3.20 0.41
N ALA A 46 9.04 -4.20 1.07
CA ALA A 46 10.44 -4.56 0.96
C ALA A 46 10.56 -5.95 0.33
N LYS A 47 11.60 -6.17 -0.46
CA LYS A 47 11.87 -7.46 -1.09
C LYS A 47 13.08 -8.09 -0.42
N GLU A 48 12.95 -9.33 0.02
CA GLU A 48 14.09 -10.10 0.50
C GLU A 48 14.77 -10.76 -0.70
N GLU A 49 16.07 -10.50 -0.88
CA GLU A 49 16.89 -11.19 -1.87
C GLU A 49 17.32 -12.54 -1.29
N LEU A 50 16.38 -13.50 -1.20
CA LEU A 50 16.72 -14.90 -0.94
C LEU A 50 16.91 -15.65 -2.27
N PRO A 51 17.77 -16.68 -2.32
CA PRO A 51 18.13 -17.37 -3.56
C PRO A 51 16.97 -18.08 -4.27
N GLU A 52 15.87 -18.38 -3.57
CA GLU A 52 14.87 -19.32 -4.09
C GLU A 52 13.45 -18.77 -4.31
N GLU A 53 13.07 -17.62 -3.73
CA GLU A 53 11.78 -16.97 -4.05
C GLU A 53 11.78 -15.46 -3.73
N ASP A 54 11.06 -14.69 -4.56
CA ASP A 54 10.76 -13.28 -4.30
C ASP A 54 9.78 -13.14 -3.12
N LYS A 55 10.31 -12.98 -1.90
CA LYS A 55 9.48 -12.76 -0.71
C LYS A 55 9.34 -11.27 -0.42
N PHE A 56 8.09 -10.80 -0.45
CA PHE A 56 7.76 -9.44 -0.05
C PHE A 56 7.41 -9.37 1.44
N PHE A 57 7.83 -8.28 2.07
CA PHE A 57 7.46 -7.90 3.42
C PHE A 57 6.72 -6.57 3.41
N ALA A 58 5.58 -6.52 4.09
CA ALA A 58 4.76 -5.33 4.25
C ALA A 58 5.08 -4.66 5.60
N HIS A 59 5.62 -3.45 5.54
CA HIS A 59 5.90 -2.62 6.71
C HIS A 59 4.83 -1.54 6.87
N PRO A 60 4.05 -1.52 7.97
CA PRO A 60 3.05 -0.49 8.19
C PRO A 60 3.73 0.88 8.35
N ILE A 61 3.14 1.89 7.74
CA ILE A 61 3.52 3.29 7.95
C ILE A 61 2.70 3.77 9.14
N LEU A 62 3.36 4.08 10.25
CA LEU A 62 2.70 4.68 11.41
C LEU A 62 2.24 6.08 11.03
N THR A 63 0.93 6.31 11.04
CA THR A 63 0.33 7.59 10.67
C THR A 63 0.05 8.45 11.91
N GLY A 64 0.49 9.70 11.86
CA GLY A 64 0.06 10.77 12.78
C GLY A 64 -0.72 11.86 12.02
N SER A 65 -0.54 13.13 12.35
CA SER A 65 -1.17 14.27 11.66
C SER A 65 -0.79 14.42 10.16
N GLY A 66 0.21 13.67 9.68
CA GLY A 66 0.71 13.68 8.31
C GLY A 66 0.09 12.61 7.40
N ALA A 67 -1.24 12.47 7.38
CA ALA A 67 -1.93 11.43 6.60
C ALA A 67 -1.62 11.51 5.09
N ILE A 68 -1.66 12.71 4.50
CA ILE A 68 -1.35 12.93 3.07
C ILE A 68 0.11 12.52 2.76
N THR A 69 1.05 12.94 3.60
CA THR A 69 2.47 12.60 3.44
C THR A 69 2.71 11.10 3.52
N SER A 70 1.98 10.40 4.40
CA SER A 70 2.07 8.95 4.55
C SER A 70 1.54 8.24 3.32
N LEU A 71 0.40 8.68 2.80
CA LEU A 71 -0.20 8.16 1.57
C LEU A 71 0.74 8.33 0.36
N SER A 72 1.32 9.52 0.19
CA SER A 72 2.24 9.81 -0.92
C SER A 72 3.54 8.98 -0.89
N LYS A 73 3.89 8.38 0.25
CA LYS A 73 5.09 7.55 0.43
C LYS A 73 4.78 6.05 0.44
N ALA A 74 3.51 5.66 0.44
CA ALA A 74 3.10 4.27 0.54
C ALA A 74 3.24 3.56 -0.82
N ASP A 75 3.72 2.32 -0.77
CA ASP A 75 3.74 1.44 -1.95
C ASP A 75 2.32 0.86 -2.18
N GLY A 76 1.57 0.64 -1.11
CA GLY A 76 0.21 0.12 -1.12
C GLY A 76 -0.49 0.23 0.22
N TYR A 77 -1.62 -0.46 0.37
CA TYR A 77 -2.35 -0.60 1.62
C TYR A 77 -2.85 -2.02 1.85
N ILE A 78 -3.12 -2.33 3.13
CA ILE A 78 -3.86 -3.52 3.56
C ILE A 78 -5.24 -3.04 4.02
N PHE A 79 -6.30 -3.67 3.51
CA PHE A 79 -7.64 -3.45 4.03
C PHE A 79 -7.89 -4.39 5.22
N MET A 80 -8.10 -3.80 6.39
CA MET A 80 -8.48 -4.52 7.61
C MET A 80 -9.99 -4.34 7.81
N GLU A 81 -10.74 -5.42 7.62
CA GLU A 81 -12.18 -5.43 7.88
C GLU A 81 -12.46 -5.40 9.38
N LYS A 82 -13.56 -4.76 9.75
CA LYS A 82 -14.09 -4.73 11.11
C LYS A 82 -14.15 -6.15 11.70
N GLY A 83 -13.56 -6.31 12.89
CA GLY A 83 -13.46 -7.59 13.59
C GLY A 83 -12.16 -8.35 13.32
N LYS A 84 -11.34 -7.89 12.36
CA LYS A 84 -9.95 -8.30 12.19
C LYS A 84 -9.01 -7.20 12.66
N GLU A 85 -8.86 -7.09 13.97
CA GLU A 85 -8.10 -6.01 14.63
C GLU A 85 -6.60 -6.28 14.70
N ILE A 86 -6.17 -7.51 14.41
CA ILE A 86 -4.79 -7.94 14.54
C ILE A 86 -4.38 -8.74 13.31
N ILE A 87 -3.22 -8.39 12.75
CA ILE A 87 -2.45 -9.21 11.82
C ILE A 87 -1.15 -9.58 12.53
N GLU A 88 -0.85 -10.87 12.59
CA GLU A 88 0.35 -11.35 13.27
C GLU A 88 1.62 -11.16 12.41
N GLU A 89 2.77 -11.01 13.07
CA GLU A 89 4.04 -10.95 12.35
C GLU A 89 4.27 -12.23 11.53
N GLY A 90 4.63 -12.08 10.26
CA GLY A 90 4.83 -13.18 9.33
C GLY A 90 3.56 -13.69 8.64
N GLU A 91 2.36 -13.23 9.05
CA GLU A 91 1.09 -13.55 8.38
C GLU A 91 1.12 -13.07 6.93
N VAL A 92 0.60 -13.89 6.01
CA VAL A 92 0.49 -13.52 4.60
C VAL A 92 -0.72 -12.62 4.43
N VAL A 93 -0.48 -11.42 3.89
CA VAL A 93 -1.47 -10.40 3.63
C VAL A 93 -1.51 -10.04 2.15
N GLU A 94 -2.66 -9.56 1.71
CA GLU A 94 -2.84 -8.97 0.39
C GLU A 94 -2.64 -7.46 0.48
N VAL A 95 -1.71 -6.95 -0.32
CA VAL A 95 -1.41 -5.52 -0.42
C VAL A 95 -1.94 -5.00 -1.74
N GLU A 96 -2.89 -4.07 -1.69
CA GLU A 96 -3.36 -3.33 -2.87
C GLU A 96 -2.37 -2.21 -3.19
N LEU A 97 -1.79 -2.23 -4.39
CA LEU A 97 -0.78 -1.27 -4.80
C LEU A 97 -1.42 0.08 -5.16
N LEU A 98 -0.85 1.17 -4.66
CA LEU A 98 -1.30 2.53 -4.95
C LEU A 98 -0.70 3.12 -6.23
N THR A 99 0.43 2.56 -6.69
CA THR A 99 1.12 3.01 -7.89
C THR A 99 1.49 1.82 -8.77
N LYS A 100 1.65 2.04 -10.08
CA LYS A 100 2.23 1.02 -10.96
C LYS A 100 3.62 0.66 -10.42
N PRO A 101 4.04 -0.62 -10.47
CA PRO A 101 5.37 -1.05 -10.04
C PRO A 101 6.44 -0.57 -11.04
N PHE A 102 6.60 0.75 -11.19
CA PHE A 102 7.62 1.34 -12.06
C PHE A 102 9.00 1.29 -11.41
N SER A 103 9.04 1.10 -10.09
CA SER A 103 10.26 0.84 -9.37
C SER A 103 9.84 0.36 -7.99
N LEU A 104 9.72 -0.96 -7.78
CA LEU A 104 10.09 -1.47 -6.47
C LEU A 104 11.56 -1.05 -6.33
N LYS A 105 11.81 0.15 -5.79
CA LYS A 105 13.16 0.56 -5.39
C LYS A 105 13.68 -0.64 -4.63
N LYS A 106 14.82 -1.20 -5.05
CA LYS A 106 15.44 -2.34 -4.36
C LYS A 106 15.67 -1.92 -2.90
N LYS A 107 14.68 -2.20 -2.06
CA LYS A 107 14.72 -2.02 -0.60
C LYS A 107 15.12 -3.39 -0.09
N SER A 108 16.43 -3.63 -0.02
CA SER A 108 16.98 -4.83 0.60
C SER A 108 17.11 -4.57 2.10
N VAL A 109 16.59 -5.49 2.92
CA VAL A 109 16.77 -5.48 4.38
C VAL A 109 17.92 -6.44 4.70
N PHE A 110 18.94 -5.99 5.42
CA PHE A 110 20.08 -6.83 5.83
C PHE A 110 20.22 -6.86 7.35
N GLY A 111 20.11 -8.05 7.95
CA GLY A 111 20.41 -8.29 9.36
C GLY A 111 19.28 -7.99 10.35
N LYS A 112 19.49 -8.41 11.61
CA LYS A 112 18.53 -8.31 12.73
C LYS A 112 18.24 -6.87 13.19
N GLU A 113 19.00 -5.89 12.71
CA GLU A 113 18.74 -4.48 12.87
C GLU A 113 18.22 -3.95 11.54
N LYS A 114 16.91 -3.64 11.49
CA LYS A 114 16.18 -3.27 10.28
C LYS A 114 16.66 -1.91 9.73
N ILE A 115 17.77 -1.92 9.00
CA ILE A 115 18.28 -0.77 8.25
C ILE A 115 17.80 -0.91 6.80
N PHE A 116 16.97 0.03 6.36
CA PHE A 116 16.56 0.13 4.95
C PHE A 116 17.60 0.93 4.19
N ILE A 117 18.36 0.27 3.31
CA ILE A 117 19.26 0.96 2.39
C ILE A 117 18.50 1.21 1.09
N TYR A 118 18.49 2.47 0.65
CA TYR A 118 18.04 2.85 -0.69
C TYR A 118 19.23 2.65 -1.64
N ILE A 119 19.16 1.64 -2.50
CA ILE A 119 20.14 1.42 -3.58
C ILE A 119 19.62 2.08 -4.86
#